data_AF-A0A537PFK3-F1
#
_entry.id   AF-A0A537PFK3-F1
#
_cell.length_a   1.000
_cell.length_b   1.000
_cell.length_c   1.000
_cell.angle_alpha   90.00
_cell.angle_beta   90.00
_cell.angle_gamma   90.00
#
_symmetry.space_group_name_H-M   'P 1'
#
loop_
_entity.id
_entity.type
_entity.pdbx_description
1 polymer ?
#
loop_
_entity_poly.entity_id
_entity_poly.type
_entity_poly.pdbx_seq_one_letter_code
_entity_poly.pdbx_strand_id
1 'polypeptide(L)'
;KQDAPQFDPPNAAVAVARDPYVAGYRKIDDWTIEIANPRPISYFPNMATWILHVSPTQFAKTGSWAEFAKAPAGSGPFKITEFKPRVSATLSRNDGYWDKTRIAKLDKIVVFPIPEPTTRLSALRSGQVDWIEVQ
;
A
#
# COMPACT_ATOMS: atom_id res chain seq x y z
N LYS A 1 -5.79 15.68 6.67
CA LYS A 1 -6.22 17.10 6.59
C LYS A 1 -5.16 17.90 5.84
N GLN A 2 -5.53 19.00 5.17
CA GLN A 2 -4.63 19.77 4.31
C GLN A 2 -3.52 20.52 5.08
N ASP A 3 -3.76 20.80 6.36
CA ASP A 3 -2.85 21.45 7.31
C ASP A 3 -1.89 20.47 8.01
N ALA A 4 -2.01 19.17 7.76
CA ALA A 4 -1.14 18.17 8.38
C ALA A 4 0.28 18.23 7.77
N PRO A 5 1.35 18.08 8.56
CA PRO A 5 2.73 18.11 8.04
C PRO A 5 3.02 16.99 7.04
N GLN A 6 2.28 15.88 7.14
CA GLN A 6 2.29 14.77 6.19
C GLN A 6 1.23 14.91 5.08
N PHE A 7 0.68 16.09 4.81
CA PHE A 7 -0.26 16.22 3.71
C PHE A 7 0.46 16.04 2.36
N ASP A 8 -0.08 15.15 1.52
CA ASP A 8 0.42 14.85 0.18
C ASP A 8 -0.65 15.25 -0.84
N PRO A 9 -0.54 16.42 -1.50
CA PRO A 9 -1.59 16.89 -2.40
C PRO A 9 -1.87 15.94 -3.59
N PRO A 10 -0.85 15.42 -4.32
CA PRO A 10 -1.06 14.40 -5.35
C PRO A 10 -1.82 13.17 -4.86
N ASN A 11 -1.40 12.56 -3.75
CA ASN A 11 -2.07 11.34 -3.26
C ASN A 11 -3.46 11.63 -2.66
N ALA A 12 -3.66 12.81 -2.07
CA ALA A 12 -4.97 13.24 -1.60
C ALA A 12 -5.99 13.35 -2.75
N ALA A 13 -5.58 13.86 -3.91
CA ALA A 13 -6.45 13.95 -5.09
C ALA A 13 -6.86 12.56 -5.59
N VAL A 14 -5.94 11.58 -5.59
CA VAL A 14 -6.23 10.18 -5.95
C VAL A 14 -7.23 9.56 -4.98
N ALA A 15 -7.06 9.80 -3.67
CA ALA A 15 -7.98 9.30 -2.66
C ALA A 15 -9.40 9.86 -2.85
N VAL A 16 -9.54 11.17 -3.11
CA VAL A 16 -10.85 11.80 -3.38
C VAL A 16 -11.50 11.22 -4.65
N ALA A 17 -10.73 10.94 -5.69
CA ALA A 17 -11.26 10.32 -6.91
C ALA A 17 -11.73 8.88 -6.70
N ARG A 18 -11.09 8.11 -5.81
CA ARG A 18 -11.47 6.74 -5.46
C ARG A 18 -12.66 6.68 -4.52
N ASP A 19 -12.74 7.64 -3.59
CA ASP A 19 -13.76 7.70 -2.55
C ASP A 19 -14.59 9.01 -2.59
N PRO A 20 -15.30 9.30 -3.70
CA PRO A 20 -15.89 10.63 -3.95
C PRO A 20 -17.04 11.00 -3.02
N TYR A 21 -17.58 10.04 -2.27
CA TYR A 21 -18.71 10.26 -1.37
C TYR A 21 -18.32 10.47 0.09
N VAL A 22 -17.03 10.35 0.43
CA VAL A 22 -16.56 10.68 1.78
C VAL A 22 -16.61 12.20 1.95
N ALA A 23 -17.63 12.68 2.66
CA ALA A 23 -17.83 14.10 2.94
C ALA A 23 -16.98 14.61 4.11
N GLY A 24 -16.58 13.72 5.02
CA GLY A 24 -15.74 14.06 6.15
C GLY A 24 -15.31 12.84 6.95
N TYR A 25 -14.33 13.04 7.82
CA TYR A 25 -13.90 12.02 8.77
C TYR A 25 -13.38 12.69 10.05
N ARG A 26 -13.54 11.99 11.18
CA ARG A 26 -12.94 12.41 12.46
C ARG A 26 -12.57 11.22 13.32
N LYS A 27 -11.54 11.41 14.14
CA LYS A 27 -11.22 10.50 15.25
C LYS A 27 -12.30 10.67 16.33
N ILE A 28 -12.88 9.57 16.80
CA ILE A 28 -13.76 9.56 17.97
C ILE A 28 -12.94 9.18 19.21
N ASP A 29 -12.18 8.09 19.12
CA ASP A 29 -11.24 7.61 20.13
C ASP A 29 -10.07 6.85 19.48
N ASP A 30 -9.26 6.13 20.25
CA ASP A 30 -8.06 5.43 19.76
C ASP A 30 -8.36 4.26 18.80
N TRP A 31 -9.57 3.71 18.84
CA TRP A 31 -9.99 2.55 18.03
C TRP A 31 -11.22 2.84 17.15
N THR A 32 -11.78 4.04 17.25
CA THR A 32 -12.99 4.43 16.54
C THR A 32 -12.76 5.67 15.68
N ILE A 33 -13.09 5.55 14.41
CA ILE A 33 -13.20 6.68 13.48
C ILE A 33 -14.64 6.80 13.00
N GLU A 34 -15.06 8.03 12.75
CA GLU A 34 -16.31 8.34 12.05
C GLU A 34 -15.97 8.77 10.62
N ILE A 35 -16.70 8.22 9.65
CA ILE A 35 -16.65 8.63 8.25
C ILE A 35 -18.06 9.07 7.86
N ALA A 36 -18.20 10.33 7.47
CA ALA A 36 -19.47 10.92 7.09
C ALA A 36 -19.67 10.80 5.56
N ASN A 37 -20.81 10.26 5.17
CA ASN A 37 -21.25 10.19 3.78
C ASN A 37 -22.57 10.97 3.65
N PRO A 38 -22.81 11.71 2.54
CA PRO A 38 -24.01 12.54 2.37
C PRO A 38 -25.28 11.71 2.14
N ARG A 39 -25.13 10.40 1.87
CA ARG A 39 -26.21 9.45 1.63
C ARG A 39 -25.76 8.03 1.99
N PRO A 40 -26.68 7.07 2.17
CA PRO A 40 -26.32 5.66 2.31
C PRO A 40 -25.56 5.12 1.10
N ILE A 41 -24.49 4.35 1.35
CA ILE A 41 -23.65 3.72 0.31
C ILE A 41 -23.48 2.25 0.69
N SER A 42 -24.25 1.37 0.04
CA SER A 42 -24.24 -0.08 0.35
C SER A 42 -22.90 -0.76 0.09
N TYR A 43 -22.12 -0.26 -0.88
CA TYR A 43 -20.82 -0.79 -1.25
C TYR A 43 -19.64 -0.09 -0.55
N PHE A 44 -19.92 0.74 0.47
CA PHE A 44 -18.89 1.45 1.23
C PHE A 44 -17.78 0.55 1.78
N PRO A 45 -18.03 -0.69 2.27
CA PRO A 45 -16.94 -1.57 2.72
C PRO A 45 -15.89 -1.87 1.63
N ASN A 46 -16.31 -1.95 0.36
CA ASN A 46 -15.37 -2.13 -0.74
C ASN A 46 -14.60 -0.84 -1.03
N MET A 47 -15.27 0.32 -0.99
CA MET A 47 -14.63 1.63 -1.11
C MET A 47 -13.57 1.84 -0.03
N ALA A 48 -13.89 1.53 1.23
CA ALA A 48 -12.99 1.71 2.37
C ALA A 48 -11.63 1.00 2.23
N THR A 49 -11.53 -0.06 1.41
CA THR A 49 -10.25 -0.73 1.11
C THR A 49 -9.26 0.15 0.33
N TRP A 50 -9.74 1.21 -0.31
CA TRP A 50 -8.95 2.20 -1.03
C TRP A 50 -8.49 3.38 -0.17
N ILE A 51 -8.92 3.43 1.09
CA ILE A 51 -8.35 4.33 2.10
C ILE A 51 -7.00 3.75 2.50
N LEU A 52 -5.93 4.24 1.88
CA LEU A 52 -4.57 3.74 2.12
C LEU A 52 -3.98 4.35 3.39
N HIS A 53 -3.24 3.53 4.14
CA HIS A 53 -2.68 3.90 5.44
C HIS A 53 -1.15 3.97 5.35
N VAL A 54 -0.58 5.01 5.95
CA VAL A 54 0.87 5.28 5.97
C VAL A 54 1.33 5.47 7.41
N SER A 55 2.51 4.97 7.75
CA SER A 55 3.07 5.12 9.09
C SER A 55 3.48 6.58 9.37
N PRO A 56 2.83 7.30 10.31
CA PRO A 56 3.21 8.67 10.65
C PRO A 56 4.61 8.70 11.28
N THR A 57 5.00 7.66 12.03
CA THR A 57 6.33 7.53 12.60
C THR A 57 7.40 7.42 11.53
N GLN A 58 7.14 6.70 10.44
CA GLN A 58 8.11 6.59 9.34
C GLN A 58 8.21 7.90 8.58
N PHE A 59 7.09 8.58 8.31
CA PHE A 59 7.13 9.91 7.68
C PHE A 59 7.91 10.92 8.54
N ALA A 60 7.67 10.94 9.86
CA ALA A 60 8.41 11.82 10.77
C ALA A 60 9.93 11.55 10.78
N LYS A 61 10.34 10.29 10.58
CA LYS A 61 11.76 9.91 10.46
C LYS A 61 12.37 10.34 9.13
N THR A 62 11.63 10.24 8.02
CA THR A 62 12.15 10.54 6.68
C THR A 62 12.00 12.01 6.29
N GLY A 63 11.07 12.74 6.90
CA GLY A 63 10.86 14.18 6.71
C GLY A 63 10.29 14.60 5.35
N SER A 64 10.21 13.68 4.38
CA SER A 64 9.62 13.92 3.06
C SER A 64 9.04 12.64 2.45
N TRP A 65 8.11 12.82 1.51
CA TRP A 65 7.53 11.71 0.74
C TRP A 65 8.52 11.03 -0.21
N ALA A 66 9.50 11.78 -0.72
CA ALA A 66 10.55 11.23 -1.57
C ALA A 66 11.46 10.24 -0.80
N GLU A 67 11.87 10.60 0.42
CA GLU A 67 12.65 9.70 1.27
C GLU A 67 11.79 8.57 1.85
N PHE A 68 10.51 8.83 2.17
CA PHE A 68 9.57 7.79 2.58
C PHE A 68 9.45 6.69 1.52
N ALA A 69 9.36 7.05 0.23
CA ALA A 69 9.22 6.10 -0.86
C ALA A 69 10.41 5.13 -1.01
N LYS A 70 11.60 5.49 -0.49
CA LYS A 70 12.78 4.61 -0.50
C LYS A 70 12.75 3.57 0.62
N ALA A 71 12.05 3.86 1.71
CA ALA A 71 11.90 2.99 2.87
C ALA A 71 10.45 3.03 3.40
N PRO A 72 9.46 2.58 2.62
CA PRO A 72 8.07 2.67 3.01
C PRO A 72 7.77 1.72 4.18
N ALA A 73 6.90 2.16 5.09
CA ALA A 73 6.43 1.35 6.21
C ALA A 73 4.91 1.23 6.18
N GLY A 74 4.43 -0.02 6.11
CA GLY A 74 3.02 -0.40 6.17
C GLY A 74 2.76 -1.43 7.25
N SER A 75 1.50 -1.82 7.40
CA SER A 75 1.04 -2.78 8.41
C SER A 75 0.79 -4.19 7.86
N GLY A 76 1.13 -4.46 6.59
CA GLY A 76 0.84 -5.70 5.89
C GLY A 76 1.67 -6.93 6.33
N PRO A 77 1.37 -8.12 5.76
CA PRO A 77 2.04 -9.37 6.09
C PRO A 77 3.46 -9.50 5.49
N PHE A 78 3.86 -8.56 4.63
CA PHE A 78 5.21 -8.43 4.10
C PHE A 78 5.75 -7.01 4.34
N LYS A 79 7.05 -6.91 4.56
CA LYS A 79 7.81 -5.65 4.68
C LYS A 79 8.68 -5.49 3.43
N ILE A 80 8.73 -4.29 2.85
CA ILE A 80 9.70 -3.98 1.79
C ILE A 80 11.08 -3.83 2.45
N THR A 81 12.03 -4.68 2.07
CA THR A 81 13.41 -4.68 2.61
C THR A 81 14.42 -4.07 1.65
N GLU A 82 14.12 -4.06 0.35
CA GLU A 82 14.95 -3.40 -0.66
C GLU A 82 14.06 -2.91 -1.80
N PHE A 83 14.28 -1.67 -2.26
CA PHE A 83 13.64 -1.13 -3.43
C PHE A 83 14.68 -0.53 -4.37
N LYS A 84 14.87 -1.17 -5.52
CA LYS A 84 15.75 -0.69 -6.60
C LYS A 84 14.86 -0.22 -7.74
N PRO A 85 14.66 1.10 -7.91
CA PRO A 85 13.79 1.66 -8.94
C PRO A 85 14.09 1.05 -10.32
N ARG A 86 13.05 0.61 -11.03
CA ARG A 86 13.13 -0.03 -12.36
C ARG A 86 13.90 -1.36 -12.42
N VAL A 87 14.34 -1.91 -11.29
CA VAL A 87 15.12 -3.15 -11.24
C VAL A 87 14.39 -4.22 -10.43
N SER A 88 14.06 -3.95 -9.17
CA SER A 88 13.36 -4.92 -8.32
C SER A 88 12.81 -4.30 -7.04
N ALA A 89 11.84 -4.99 -6.44
CA ALA A 89 11.43 -4.78 -5.05
C ALA A 89 11.55 -6.12 -4.30
N THR A 90 12.29 -6.13 -3.20
CA THR A 90 12.38 -7.28 -2.30
C THR A 90 11.49 -7.06 -1.09
N LEU A 91 10.65 -8.04 -0.80
CA LEU A 91 9.78 -8.07 0.36
C LEU A 91 10.12 -9.29 1.23
N SER A 92 10.22 -9.08 2.55
CA SER A 92 10.36 -10.17 3.52
C SER A 92 9.06 -10.36 4.29
N ARG A 93 8.83 -11.57 4.81
CA ARG A 93 7.75 -11.85 5.75
C ARG A 93 7.76 -10.85 6.92
N ASN A 94 6.57 -10.46 7.37
CA ASN A 94 6.38 -9.71 8.61
C ASN A 94 5.98 -10.66 9.75
N ASP A 95 6.95 -11.20 10.48
CA ASP A 95 6.67 -12.10 11.64
C ASP A 95 5.88 -11.38 12.76
N GLY A 96 6.01 -10.05 12.80
CA GLY A 96 5.25 -9.17 13.69
C GLY A 96 3.85 -8.83 13.19
N TYR A 97 3.37 -9.42 12.09
CA TYR A 97 2.03 -9.11 11.57
C TYR A 97 0.96 -9.39 12.63
N TRP A 98 0.00 -8.46 12.72
CA TRP A 98 -0.96 -8.38 13.82
C TRP A 98 -2.01 -9.50 13.73
N ASP A 99 -2.44 -9.87 12.52
CA ASP A 99 -3.34 -11.00 12.29
C ASP A 99 -2.53 -12.30 12.20
N LYS A 100 -2.48 -13.02 13.32
CA LYS A 100 -1.74 -14.29 13.43
C LYS A 100 -2.30 -15.40 12.54
N THR A 101 -3.55 -15.30 12.10
CA THR A 101 -4.17 -16.28 11.20
C THR A 101 -3.80 -16.05 9.73
N ARG A 102 -3.29 -14.86 9.42
CA ARG A 102 -2.94 -14.42 8.05
C ARG A 102 -1.47 -14.06 7.89
N ILE A 103 -0.61 -14.66 8.71
CA ILE A 103 0.84 -14.56 8.52
C ILE A 103 1.16 -15.09 7.12
N ALA A 104 1.98 -14.34 6.38
CA ALA A 104 2.45 -14.75 5.06
C ALA A 104 3.07 -16.15 5.13
N LYS A 105 2.88 -16.98 4.10
CA LYS A 105 3.44 -18.35 4.03
C LYS A 105 4.84 -18.39 3.40
N LEU A 106 5.18 -17.41 2.58
CA LEU A 106 6.50 -17.25 1.96
C LEU A 106 7.42 -16.41 2.83
N ASP A 107 8.71 -16.75 2.84
CA ASP A 107 9.75 -15.98 3.54
C ASP A 107 10.07 -14.66 2.83
N LYS A 108 10.05 -14.71 1.50
CA LYS A 108 10.55 -13.65 0.64
C LYS A 108 9.79 -13.63 -0.68
N ILE A 109 9.54 -12.42 -1.18
CA ILE A 109 9.06 -12.17 -2.55
C ILE A 109 10.04 -11.20 -3.20
N VAL A 110 10.43 -11.47 -4.44
CA VAL A 110 11.17 -10.52 -5.28
C VAL A 110 10.32 -10.20 -6.49
N VAL A 111 9.96 -8.93 -6.64
CA VAL A 111 9.14 -8.44 -7.75
C VAL A 111 10.06 -7.79 -8.77
N PHE A 112 9.98 -8.24 -10.02
CA PHE A 112 10.71 -7.66 -11.13
C PHE A 112 9.76 -6.87 -12.05
N PRO A 113 10.07 -5.61 -12.38
CA PRO A 113 9.30 -4.84 -13.34
C PRO A 113 9.72 -5.25 -14.76
N ILE A 114 9.07 -6.29 -15.30
CA ILE A 114 9.25 -6.75 -16.69
C ILE A 114 8.02 -6.28 -17.49
N PRO A 115 8.10 -5.15 -18.23
CA PRO A 115 6.92 -4.54 -18.83
C PRO A 115 6.33 -5.37 -19.98
N GLU A 116 7.20 -6.03 -20.77
CA GLU A 116 6.80 -6.76 -21.97
C GLU A 116 6.20 -8.14 -21.63
N PRO A 117 4.94 -8.43 -22.02
CA PRO A 117 4.27 -9.69 -21.69
C PRO A 117 4.99 -10.94 -22.23
N THR A 118 5.53 -10.86 -23.45
CA THR A 118 6.29 -11.96 -24.07
C THR A 118 7.59 -12.24 -23.32
N THR A 119 8.22 -11.20 -22.76
CA THR A 119 9.41 -11.34 -21.91
C THR A 119 9.04 -11.96 -20.57
N ARG A 120 7.92 -11.58 -19.94
CA ARG A 120 7.42 -12.25 -18.73
C ARG A 120 7.15 -13.73 -18.96
N LEU A 121 6.46 -14.06 -20.07
CA LEU A 121 6.17 -15.45 -20.42
C LEU A 121 7.46 -16.27 -20.62
N SER A 122 8.45 -15.68 -21.27
CA SER A 122 9.75 -16.34 -21.47
C SER A 122 10.47 -16.55 -20.15
N ALA A 123 10.45 -15.57 -19.24
CA ALA A 123 11.02 -15.68 -17.89
C ALA A 123 10.33 -16.75 -17.03
N LEU A 124 9.00 -16.90 -17.15
CA LEU A 124 8.29 -17.99 -16.48
C LEU A 124 8.69 -19.35 -17.04
N ARG A 125 8.71 -19.48 -18.38
CA ARG A 125 9.06 -20.75 -19.06
C ARG A 125 10.50 -21.18 -18.80
N SER A 126 11.42 -20.23 -18.62
CA SER A 126 12.81 -20.52 -18.26
C SER A 126 13.01 -20.81 -16.77
N GLY A 127 11.99 -20.62 -15.93
CA GLY A 127 12.10 -20.75 -14.48
C GLY A 127 12.82 -19.59 -13.80
N GLN A 128 13.01 -18.45 -14.48
CA GLN A 128 13.58 -17.25 -13.89
C GLN A 128 12.64 -16.61 -12.85
N VAL A 129 11.34 -16.79 -13.01
CA VAL A 129 10.30 -16.33 -12.07
C VAL A 129 9.29 -17.44 -11.82
N ASP A 130 8.72 -17.47 -10.62
CA ASP A 130 7.72 -18.48 -10.22
C ASP A 130 6.29 -18.10 -10.62
N TRP A 131 6.05 -16.83 -10.90
CA TRP A 131 4.73 -16.29 -11.22
C TRP A 131 4.85 -15.04 -12.10
N ILE A 132 3.86 -14.82 -12.97
CA ILE A 132 3.72 -13.60 -13.77
C ILE A 132 2.28 -13.13 -13.79
N GLU A 133 2.10 -11.82 -13.93
CA GLU A 133 0.83 -11.25 -14.38
C GLU A 133 0.72 -11.40 -15.92
N VAL A 134 -0.42 -11.88 -16.38
CA VAL A 134 -0.80 -11.88 -17.80
C VAL A 134 -1.93 -10.86 -17.95
N GLN A 135 -1.59 -9.69 -18.49
CA GLN A 135 -2.53 -8.70 -19.01
C GLN A 135 -2.33 -8.62 -20.52
#